data_AF-A0A9W9JUE6-F1
#
_entry.id   AF-A0A9W9JUE6-F1
#
_cell.length_a   1.000
_cell.length_b   1.000
_cell.length_c   1.000
_cell.angle_alpha   90.00
_cell.angle_beta   90.00
_cell.angle_gamma   90.00
#
_symmetry.space_group_name_H-M   'P 1'
#
loop_
_entity.id
_entity.type
_entity.pdbx_description
1 polymer ?
#
loop_
_entity_poly.entity_id
_entity_poly.type
_entity_poly.pdbx_seq_one_letter_code
_entity_poly.pdbx_strand_id
1 'polypeptide(L)'
;MHVYLVPAKMATFVTSELMGTTLEVTDRYTNLEPRGMGSSGMICSAHDSITNKTVAVKKIGKPFNHPILSKRTYREIHLLSNLRHDNLINLEDIFISPSEDLYLVMECVQTDLHYLMRSTPQPLEGKFIQFFAYQMLRGLQFIHTAGVVHRDLKPGNILVNDNCDLKICDFGLAREQDDLQMTGYVTTRYYRAPEVMLTWQHYTYAVDMWSVGCILTELVTGKVLFPGKDHVHQLTLIIELLGKPSKEAMNKIYSKNCLDFVNSLPDYPSSSLESTLGEADPKVVDLIGKMLDLDPKKRITTADALVHPYVSTYHDPEDEPVFDMKIDWSVLESDLSAEEWKTKMYSEVLGFHGGACDWQKPTNPGNKGIFENWLVDATTEGTY
;
A
#
# COMPACT_ATOMS: atom_id res chain seq x y z
N MET A 1 -35.10 39.92 6.75
CA MET A 1 -34.37 39.24 5.67
C MET A 1 -34.49 37.75 5.90
N HIS A 2 -35.28 37.06 5.09
CA HIS A 2 -35.30 35.59 5.11
C HIS A 2 -34.01 35.09 4.47
N VAL A 3 -33.12 34.53 5.28
CA VAL A 3 -31.98 33.77 4.78
C VAL A 3 -32.54 32.42 4.35
N TYR A 4 -32.75 32.24 3.05
CA TYR A 4 -33.01 30.93 2.49
C TYR A 4 -31.72 30.12 2.62
N LEU A 5 -31.72 29.13 3.52
CA LEU A 5 -30.79 28.03 3.45
C LEU A 5 -31.08 27.29 2.15
N VAL A 6 -30.22 27.46 1.14
CA VAL A 6 -30.23 26.61 -0.05
C VAL A 6 -29.90 25.20 0.45
N PRO A 7 -30.78 24.19 0.27
CA PRO A 7 -30.44 22.82 0.63
C PRO A 7 -29.17 22.42 -0.10
N ALA A 8 -28.20 21.85 0.61
CA ALA A 8 -27.08 21.17 -0.04
C ALA A 8 -27.68 20.18 -1.05
N LYS A 9 -27.41 20.40 -2.34
CA LYS A 9 -27.93 19.55 -3.42
C LYS A 9 -27.41 18.14 -3.15
N MET A 10 -28.28 17.19 -2.80
CA MET A 10 -27.87 15.80 -2.67
C MET A 10 -27.22 15.37 -4.00
N ALA A 11 -26.01 14.82 -3.92
CA ALA A 11 -25.31 14.31 -5.09
C ALA A 11 -26.19 13.28 -5.79
N THR A 12 -26.38 13.43 -7.10
CA THR A 12 -27.15 12.46 -7.88
C THR A 12 -26.21 11.41 -8.44
N PHE A 13 -26.56 10.14 -8.30
CA PHE A 13 -25.79 9.06 -8.89
C PHE A 13 -26.14 8.89 -10.38
N VAL A 14 -25.11 8.71 -11.18
CA VAL A 14 -25.18 8.41 -12.61
C VAL A 14 -24.65 7.00 -12.82
N THR A 15 -25.45 6.18 -13.50
CA THR A 15 -25.07 4.82 -13.86
C THR A 15 -24.37 4.81 -15.22
N SER A 16 -23.24 4.12 -15.33
CA SER A 16 -22.49 3.91 -16.57
C SER A 16 -22.01 2.47 -16.66
N GLU A 17 -21.87 1.95 -17.87
CA GLU A 17 -21.31 0.61 -18.10
C GLU A 17 -19.92 0.74 -18.72
N LEU A 18 -18.93 0.15 -18.05
CA LEU A 18 -17.53 0.20 -18.48
C LEU A 18 -16.97 -1.21 -18.46
N MET A 19 -16.51 -1.71 -19.62
CA MET A 19 -15.95 -3.07 -19.76
C MET A 19 -16.80 -4.18 -19.08
N GLY A 20 -18.13 -4.11 -19.20
CA GLY A 20 -19.06 -5.07 -18.59
C GLY A 20 -19.25 -4.94 -17.07
N THR A 21 -18.75 -3.87 -16.46
CA THR A 21 -19.00 -3.52 -15.05
C THR A 21 -19.86 -2.26 -14.97
N THR A 22 -20.96 -2.35 -14.24
CA THR A 22 -21.81 -1.20 -13.92
C THR A 22 -21.13 -0.33 -12.86
N LEU A 23 -20.94 0.96 -13.15
CA LEU A 23 -20.44 1.97 -12.22
C LEU A 23 -21.60 2.90 -11.86
N GLU A 24 -21.73 3.22 -10.58
CA GLU A 24 -22.69 4.17 -10.03
C GLU A 24 -21.89 5.26 -9.30
N VAL A 25 -21.50 6.29 -10.04
CA VAL A 25 -20.70 7.42 -9.50
C VAL A 25 -21.58 8.65 -9.35
N THR A 26 -21.19 9.59 -8.49
CA THR A 26 -21.90 10.87 -8.40
C THR A 26 -21.72 11.71 -9.68
N ASP A 27 -22.66 12.60 -9.98
CA ASP A 27 -22.64 13.55 -11.10
C ASP A 27 -21.42 14.49 -11.11
N ARG A 28 -20.67 14.55 -10.01
CA ARG A 28 -19.34 15.16 -9.91
C ARG A 28 -18.31 14.56 -10.87
N TYR A 29 -18.32 13.24 -11.06
CA TYR A 29 -17.30 12.48 -11.80
C TYR A 29 -17.81 12.14 -13.19
N THR A 30 -17.15 12.71 -14.20
CA THR A 30 -17.56 12.62 -15.62
C THR A 30 -16.45 11.99 -16.46
N ASN A 31 -16.72 11.67 -17.73
CA ASN A 31 -15.74 11.14 -18.68
C ASN A 31 -14.98 9.90 -18.13
N LEU A 32 -15.73 8.89 -17.68
CA LEU A 32 -15.13 7.68 -17.14
C LEU A 32 -14.44 6.88 -18.24
N GLU A 33 -13.14 6.62 -18.05
CA GLU A 33 -12.31 5.87 -19.00
C GLU A 33 -11.61 4.70 -18.29
N PRO A 34 -11.63 3.49 -18.85
CA PRO A 34 -11.03 2.34 -18.19
C PRO A 34 -9.50 2.48 -18.18
N ARG A 35 -8.88 2.26 -17.01
CA ARG A 35 -7.42 2.26 -16.86
C ARG A 35 -6.88 0.86 -16.59
N GLY A 36 -7.62 0.03 -15.87
CA GLY A 36 -7.24 -1.35 -15.63
C GLY A 36 -8.28 -2.15 -14.86
N MET A 37 -8.14 -3.47 -14.94
CA MET A 37 -8.88 -4.44 -14.13
C MET A 37 -7.87 -5.19 -13.27
N GLY A 38 -7.82 -4.88 -11.98
CA GLY A 38 -6.90 -5.51 -11.03
C GLY A 38 -7.59 -6.56 -10.16
N SER A 39 -6.82 -7.28 -9.35
CA SER A 39 -7.34 -8.19 -8.31
C SER A 39 -8.24 -7.51 -7.28
N SER A 40 -8.12 -6.19 -7.17
CA SER A 40 -8.80 -5.35 -6.18
C SER A 40 -10.02 -4.61 -6.76
N GLY A 41 -10.40 -4.89 -8.02
CA GLY A 41 -11.57 -4.30 -8.69
C GLY A 41 -11.24 -3.55 -9.98
N MET A 42 -12.26 -2.89 -10.53
CA MET A 42 -12.13 -2.02 -11.71
C MET A 42 -11.60 -0.65 -11.31
N ILE A 43 -10.62 -0.16 -12.06
CA ILE A 43 -10.10 1.21 -11.92
C ILE A 43 -10.34 1.94 -13.23
N CYS A 44 -10.93 3.13 -13.13
CA CYS A 44 -11.15 4.04 -14.24
C CYS A 44 -10.63 5.44 -13.89
N SER A 45 -10.22 6.22 -14.88
CA SER A 45 -10.03 7.65 -14.70
C SER A 45 -11.35 8.38 -14.87
N ALA A 46 -11.55 9.48 -14.15
CA ALA A 46 -12.69 10.36 -14.32
C ALA A 46 -12.23 11.83 -14.21
N HIS A 47 -13.00 12.73 -14.81
CA HIS A 47 -12.85 14.16 -14.61
C HIS A 47 -13.72 14.61 -13.42
N ASP A 48 -13.07 15.14 -12.39
CA ASP A 48 -13.74 15.74 -11.24
C ASP A 48 -14.13 17.19 -11.55
N SER A 49 -15.43 17.44 -11.70
CA SER A 49 -15.98 18.76 -12.04
C SER A 49 -15.84 19.82 -10.93
N ILE A 50 -15.54 19.42 -9.68
CA ILE A 50 -15.32 20.37 -8.57
C ILE A 50 -13.86 20.84 -8.56
N THR A 51 -12.91 19.89 -8.62
CA THR A 51 -11.48 20.23 -8.56
C THR A 51 -10.87 20.54 -9.93
N ASN A 52 -11.60 20.23 -11.01
CA ASN A 52 -11.15 20.31 -12.39
C ASN A 52 -9.89 19.47 -12.66
N LYS A 53 -9.72 18.36 -11.92
CA LYS A 53 -8.61 17.42 -12.04
C LYS A 53 -9.07 16.08 -12.60
N THR A 54 -8.14 15.36 -13.22
CA THR A 54 -8.33 13.94 -13.51
C THR A 54 -8.02 13.12 -12.27
N VAL A 55 -8.94 12.25 -11.88
CA VAL A 55 -8.85 11.36 -10.71
C VAL A 55 -8.93 9.91 -11.13
N ALA A 56 -8.43 9.00 -10.28
CA ALA A 56 -8.62 7.57 -10.42
C ALA A 56 -9.75 7.09 -9.49
N VAL A 57 -10.76 6.43 -10.06
CA VAL A 57 -11.91 5.89 -9.32
C VAL A 57 -11.78 4.37 -9.29
N LYS A 58 -11.62 3.81 -8.09
CA LYS A 58 -11.58 2.37 -7.83
C LYS A 58 -12.93 1.93 -7.25
N LYS A 59 -13.60 1.01 -7.95
CA LYS A 59 -14.83 0.37 -7.46
C LYS A 59 -14.49 -0.90 -6.68
N ILE A 60 -15.00 -0.99 -5.46
CA ILE A 60 -15.02 -2.21 -4.65
C ILE A 60 -16.46 -2.74 -4.64
N GLY A 61 -16.68 -3.81 -5.38
CA GLY A 61 -17.99 -4.42 -5.55
C GLY A 61 -18.40 -5.27 -4.35
N LYS A 62 -19.62 -5.08 -3.84
CA LYS A 62 -20.22 -5.85 -2.74
C LYS A 62 -19.28 -6.05 -1.53
N PRO A 63 -18.70 -4.97 -0.96
CA PRO A 63 -17.73 -5.05 0.13
C PRO A 63 -18.30 -5.68 1.42
N PHE A 64 -19.63 -5.73 1.56
CA PHE A 64 -20.34 -6.22 2.74
C PHE A 64 -20.76 -7.70 2.64
N ASN A 65 -20.40 -8.42 1.58
CA ASN A 65 -20.83 -9.81 1.39
C ASN A 65 -20.19 -10.81 2.36
N HIS A 66 -18.97 -10.53 2.83
CA HIS A 66 -18.21 -11.47 3.64
C HIS A 66 -17.31 -10.73 4.64
N PRO A 67 -17.27 -11.11 5.93
CA PRO A 67 -16.49 -10.43 6.96
C PRO A 67 -15.01 -10.20 6.60
N ILE A 68 -14.35 -11.20 5.99
CA ILE A 68 -12.95 -11.07 5.54
C ILE A 68 -12.78 -9.96 4.49
N LEU A 69 -13.71 -9.86 3.53
CA LEU A 69 -13.67 -8.80 2.52
C LEU A 69 -13.97 -7.45 3.17
N SER A 70 -14.98 -7.38 4.04
CA SER A 70 -15.36 -6.15 4.74
C SER A 70 -14.25 -5.61 5.63
N LYS A 71 -13.57 -6.49 6.39
CA LYS A 71 -12.37 -6.15 7.18
C LYS A 71 -11.23 -5.64 6.29
N ARG A 72 -11.00 -6.29 5.15
CA ARG A 72 -9.99 -5.85 4.17
C ARG A 72 -10.30 -4.46 3.62
N THR A 73 -11.55 -4.23 3.22
CA THR A 73 -12.01 -2.95 2.66
C THR A 73 -11.96 -1.83 3.71
N TYR A 74 -12.47 -2.08 4.92
CA TYR A 74 -12.38 -1.11 6.01
C TYR A 74 -10.94 -0.72 6.33
N ARG A 75 -10.02 -1.70 6.39
CA ARG A 75 -8.59 -1.43 6.60
C ARG A 75 -8.01 -0.53 5.51
N GLU A 76 -8.33 -0.79 4.25
CA GLU A 76 -7.88 0.06 3.13
C GLU A 76 -8.39 1.49 3.27
N ILE A 77 -9.68 1.69 3.58
CA ILE A 77 -10.27 3.02 3.82
C ILE A 77 -9.57 3.73 4.97
N HIS A 78 -9.44 3.05 6.10
CA HIS A 78 -8.91 3.63 7.33
C HIS A 78 -7.45 4.06 7.14
N LEU A 79 -6.61 3.22 6.53
CA LEU A 79 -5.21 3.57 6.25
C LEU A 79 -5.11 4.72 5.24
N LEU A 80 -5.86 4.68 4.14
CA LEU A 80 -5.84 5.75 3.13
C LEU A 80 -6.38 7.10 3.65
N SER A 81 -7.28 7.06 4.64
CA SER A 81 -7.83 8.28 5.25
C SER A 81 -6.87 8.93 6.24
N ASN A 82 -6.02 8.13 6.89
CA ASN A 82 -5.13 8.60 7.97
C ASN A 82 -3.67 8.79 7.53
N LEU A 83 -3.21 8.14 6.46
CA LEU A 83 -1.84 8.25 5.97
C LEU A 83 -1.78 9.18 4.76
N ARG A 84 -1.17 10.36 4.93
CA ARG A 84 -0.95 11.35 3.87
C ARG A 84 0.53 11.65 3.71
N HIS A 85 1.05 11.40 2.52
CA HIS A 85 2.47 11.58 2.19
C HIS A 85 2.66 11.62 0.68
N ASP A 86 3.65 12.36 0.18
CA ASP A 86 3.82 12.57 -1.28
C ASP A 86 4.13 11.27 -2.02
N ASN A 87 4.86 10.34 -1.38
CA ASN A 87 5.18 9.04 -1.94
C ASN A 87 4.16 7.93 -1.63
N LEU A 88 2.98 8.28 -1.15
CA LEU A 88 1.83 7.37 -1.03
C LEU A 88 0.69 7.87 -1.93
N ILE A 89 -0.16 6.95 -2.39
CA ILE A 89 -1.39 7.33 -3.07
C ILE A 89 -2.34 8.01 -2.06
N ASN A 90 -2.82 9.21 -2.40
CA ASN A 90 -3.75 9.94 -1.53
C ASN A 90 -5.21 9.73 -1.94
N LEU A 91 -6.08 9.60 -0.94
CA LEU A 91 -7.52 9.55 -1.09
C LEU A 91 -8.09 10.98 -1.18
N GLU A 92 -8.76 11.28 -2.28
CA GLU A 92 -9.34 12.58 -2.60
C GLU A 92 -10.85 12.62 -2.29
N ASP A 93 -11.53 11.48 -2.44
CA ASP A 93 -12.95 11.32 -2.09
C ASP A 93 -13.29 9.84 -1.85
N ILE A 94 -14.38 9.58 -1.14
CA ILE A 94 -14.90 8.24 -0.89
C ILE A 94 -16.43 8.29 -0.81
N PHE A 95 -17.12 7.34 -1.43
CA PHE A 95 -18.57 7.26 -1.33
C PHE A 95 -19.09 5.83 -1.52
N ILE A 96 -20.34 5.60 -1.07
CA ILE A 96 -21.06 4.33 -1.25
C ILE A 96 -22.26 4.60 -2.16
N SER A 97 -22.45 3.78 -3.19
CA SER A 97 -23.56 3.92 -4.14
C SER A 97 -24.87 3.34 -3.61
N PRO A 98 -26.01 3.60 -4.29
CA PRO A 98 -27.30 2.99 -3.93
C PRO A 98 -27.29 1.46 -3.97
N SER A 99 -26.48 0.85 -4.84
CA SER A 99 -26.29 -0.61 -4.87
C SER A 99 -25.31 -1.13 -3.81
N GLU A 100 -24.90 -0.28 -2.86
CA GLU A 100 -23.96 -0.59 -1.78
C GLU A 100 -22.56 -0.99 -2.24
N ASP A 101 -22.15 -0.53 -3.44
CA ASP A 101 -20.77 -0.61 -3.88
C ASP A 101 -19.98 0.58 -3.33
N LEU A 102 -18.72 0.36 -2.94
CA LEU A 102 -17.85 1.40 -2.41
C LEU A 102 -16.91 1.92 -3.51
N TYR A 103 -16.72 3.23 -3.56
CA TYR A 103 -15.85 3.91 -4.51
C TYR A 103 -14.79 4.70 -3.76
N LEU A 104 -13.52 4.42 -4.08
CA LEU A 104 -12.36 5.19 -3.63
C LEU A 104 -11.91 6.08 -4.78
N VAL A 105 -11.89 7.39 -4.57
CA VAL A 105 -11.39 8.38 -5.53
C VAL A 105 -10.02 8.82 -5.05
N MET A 106 -9.02 8.57 -5.88
CA MET A 106 -7.61 8.84 -5.59
C MET A 106 -7.05 9.77 -6.65
N GLU A 107 -5.88 10.34 -6.38
CA GLU A 107 -5.11 11.03 -7.41
C GLU A 107 -4.82 10.11 -8.61
N CYS A 108 -4.86 10.68 -9.82
CA CYS A 108 -4.59 9.92 -11.05
C CYS A 108 -3.10 9.96 -11.37
N VAL A 109 -2.45 8.80 -11.35
CA VAL A 109 -1.05 8.63 -11.75
C VAL A 109 -1.00 7.92 -13.10
N GLN A 110 -0.04 8.29 -13.96
CA GLN A 110 0.02 7.89 -15.36
C GLN A 110 0.20 6.38 -15.53
N THR A 111 1.15 5.79 -14.80
CA THR A 111 1.50 4.37 -14.95
C THR A 111 2.06 3.78 -13.66
N ASP A 112 2.50 2.53 -13.73
CA ASP A 112 3.17 1.81 -12.65
C ASP A 112 4.53 1.29 -13.13
N LEU A 113 5.42 0.95 -12.19
CA LEU A 113 6.76 0.48 -12.54
C LEU A 113 6.73 -0.82 -13.35
N HIS A 114 5.74 -1.70 -13.14
CA HIS A 114 5.62 -2.94 -13.91
C HIS A 114 5.37 -2.66 -15.40
N TYR A 115 4.46 -1.74 -15.70
CA TYR A 115 4.19 -1.31 -17.07
C TYR A 115 5.36 -0.50 -17.66
N LEU A 116 5.96 0.41 -16.87
CA LEU A 116 7.12 1.20 -17.30
C LEU A 116 8.29 0.32 -17.73
N MET A 117 8.67 -0.68 -16.92
CA MET A 117 9.79 -1.58 -17.22
C MET A 117 9.52 -2.45 -18.45
N ARG A 118 8.27 -2.85 -18.70
CA ARG A 118 7.89 -3.65 -19.88
C ARG A 118 7.81 -2.83 -21.16
N SER A 119 7.45 -1.56 -21.04
CA SER A 119 7.22 -0.67 -22.18
C SER A 119 8.48 0.06 -22.62
N THR A 120 9.53 0.03 -21.80
CA THR A 120 10.83 0.65 -22.11
C THR A 120 11.77 -0.41 -22.71
N PRO A 121 12.22 -0.26 -23.98
CA PRO A 121 13.10 -1.23 -24.62
C PRO A 121 14.52 -1.25 -24.06
N GLN A 122 14.92 -0.16 -23.41
CA GLN A 122 16.25 0.04 -22.85
C GLN A 122 16.17 0.02 -21.32
N PRO A 123 17.23 -0.41 -20.62
CA PRO A 123 17.33 -0.24 -19.17
C PRO A 123 17.15 1.21 -18.76
N LEU A 124 16.51 1.44 -17.60
CA LEU A 124 16.37 2.78 -17.04
C LEU A 124 17.74 3.32 -16.65
N GLU A 125 17.98 4.63 -16.86
CA GLU A 125 19.23 5.24 -16.43
C GLU A 125 19.36 5.18 -14.90
N GLY A 126 20.60 4.95 -14.42
CA GLY A 126 20.86 4.75 -12.99
C GLY A 126 20.37 5.89 -12.09
N LYS A 127 20.32 7.14 -12.58
CA LYS A 127 19.79 8.29 -11.83
C LYS A 127 18.30 8.18 -11.52
N PHE A 128 17.51 7.59 -12.44
CA PHE A 128 16.08 7.36 -12.24
C PHE A 128 15.86 6.22 -11.24
N ILE A 129 16.66 5.15 -11.35
CA ILE A 129 16.61 4.04 -10.38
C ILE A 129 16.96 4.55 -8.98
N GLN A 130 17.98 5.39 -8.85
CA GLN A 130 18.38 6.02 -7.59
C GLN A 130 17.25 6.89 -7.01
N PHE A 131 16.56 7.66 -7.85
CA PHE A 131 15.44 8.51 -7.41
C PHE A 131 14.20 7.69 -7.01
N PHE A 132 13.88 6.63 -7.74
CA PHE A 132 12.81 5.69 -7.36
C PHE A 132 13.16 4.95 -6.06
N ALA A 133 14.41 4.54 -5.87
CA ALA A 133 14.88 3.93 -4.63
C ALA A 133 14.64 4.87 -3.43
N TYR A 134 15.08 6.12 -3.55
CA TYR A 134 14.87 7.15 -2.52
C TYR A 134 13.39 7.33 -2.20
N GLN A 135 12.54 7.55 -3.20
CA GLN A 135 11.11 7.78 -2.99
C GLN A 135 10.37 6.58 -2.39
N MET A 136 10.73 5.35 -2.78
CA MET A 136 10.21 4.13 -2.14
C MET A 136 10.61 4.08 -0.66
N LEU A 137 11.88 4.34 -0.34
CA LEU A 137 12.37 4.33 1.04
C LEU A 137 11.71 5.42 1.90
N ARG A 138 11.54 6.63 1.35
CA ARG A 138 10.87 7.76 2.01
C ARG A 138 9.41 7.43 2.34
N GLY A 139 8.65 6.91 1.37
CA GLY A 139 7.28 6.45 1.61
C GLY A 139 7.19 5.30 2.60
N LEU A 140 8.13 4.35 2.56
CA LEU A 140 8.15 3.24 3.51
C LEU A 140 8.52 3.67 4.92
N GLN A 141 9.45 4.60 5.09
CA GLN A 141 9.80 5.16 6.39
C GLN A 141 8.56 5.76 7.08
N PHE A 142 7.74 6.50 6.33
CA PHE A 142 6.50 7.07 6.85
C PHE A 142 5.51 6.00 7.34
N ILE A 143 5.24 4.95 6.55
CA ILE A 143 4.27 3.91 6.97
C ILE A 143 4.84 2.98 8.04
N HIS A 144 6.14 2.70 8.03
CA HIS A 144 6.81 1.86 9.05
C HIS A 144 6.78 2.56 10.41
N THR A 145 7.04 3.87 10.45
CA THR A 145 6.90 4.66 11.69
C THR A 145 5.45 4.74 12.17
N ALA A 146 4.47 4.69 11.27
CA ALA A 146 3.06 4.58 11.60
C ALA A 146 2.63 3.22 12.18
N GLY A 147 3.53 2.24 12.22
CA GLY A 147 3.20 0.88 12.67
C GLY A 147 2.62 -0.02 11.59
N VAL A 148 2.78 0.34 10.31
CA VAL A 148 2.15 -0.34 9.16
C VAL A 148 3.20 -1.07 8.34
N VAL A 149 2.98 -2.36 8.07
CA VAL A 149 3.74 -3.17 7.11
C VAL A 149 2.89 -3.35 5.86
N HIS A 150 3.44 -3.07 4.67
CA HIS A 150 2.67 -3.14 3.42
C HIS A 150 2.39 -4.58 2.96
N ARG A 151 3.38 -5.47 3.03
CA ARG A 151 3.28 -6.93 2.75
C ARG A 151 3.00 -7.37 1.30
N ASP A 152 2.74 -6.46 0.37
CA ASP A 152 2.47 -6.78 -1.05
C ASP A 152 3.12 -5.76 -1.99
N LEU A 153 4.30 -5.25 -1.61
CA LEU A 153 5.10 -4.41 -2.50
C LEU A 153 5.54 -5.23 -3.72
N LYS A 154 5.27 -4.66 -4.89
CA LYS A 154 5.62 -5.17 -6.22
C LYS A 154 5.57 -4.00 -7.20
N PRO A 155 6.21 -4.07 -8.37
CA PRO A 155 6.26 -2.93 -9.29
C PRO A 155 4.87 -2.43 -9.74
N GLY A 156 3.85 -3.29 -9.80
CA GLY A 156 2.47 -2.88 -10.10
C GLY A 156 1.75 -2.11 -8.98
N ASN A 157 2.31 -2.08 -7.77
CA ASN A 157 1.81 -1.28 -6.64
C ASN A 157 2.67 -0.02 -6.42
N ILE A 158 3.58 0.28 -7.35
CA ILE A 158 4.45 1.45 -7.33
C ILE A 158 4.09 2.29 -8.56
N LEU A 159 3.28 3.31 -8.35
CA LEU A 159 2.81 4.21 -9.39
C LEU A 159 3.86 5.27 -9.69
N VAL A 160 3.96 5.70 -10.95
CA VAL A 160 4.91 6.72 -11.40
C VAL A 160 4.29 7.65 -12.44
N ASN A 161 4.66 8.93 -12.38
CA ASN A 161 4.24 9.95 -13.35
C ASN A 161 5.40 10.38 -14.28
N ASP A 162 5.11 11.28 -15.23
CA ASP A 162 6.09 11.76 -16.21
C ASP A 162 7.24 12.58 -15.59
N ASN A 163 7.03 13.11 -14.39
CA ASN A 163 8.08 13.80 -13.60
C ASN A 163 8.95 12.82 -12.80
N CYS A 164 8.69 11.51 -12.91
CA CYS A 164 9.29 10.46 -12.08
C CYS A 164 8.92 10.55 -10.59
N ASP A 165 7.83 11.24 -10.23
CA ASP A 165 7.29 11.16 -8.88
C ASP A 165 6.64 9.78 -8.68
N LEU A 166 6.94 9.16 -7.54
CA LEU A 166 6.56 7.79 -7.22
C LEU A 166 5.57 7.76 -6.06
N LYS A 167 4.54 6.92 -6.19
CA LYS A 167 3.50 6.70 -5.16
C LYS A 167 3.25 5.22 -4.90
N ILE A 168 3.33 4.82 -3.63
CA ILE A 168 2.99 3.47 -3.17
C ILE A 168 1.47 3.34 -3.01
N CYS A 169 0.89 2.24 -3.49
CA CYS A 169 -0.56 2.00 -3.43
C CYS A 169 -0.95 0.56 -3.03
N ASP A 170 -2.25 0.32 -2.81
CA ASP A 170 -2.86 -0.96 -2.40
C ASP A 170 -2.46 -1.45 -0.99
N PHE A 171 -2.99 -0.76 0.02
CA PHE A 171 -2.84 -1.11 1.45
C PHE A 171 -3.82 -2.19 1.91
N GLY A 172 -4.57 -2.84 1.02
CA GLY A 172 -5.58 -3.82 1.42
C GLY A 172 -5.00 -5.03 2.17
N LEU A 173 -3.72 -5.34 1.94
CA LEU A 173 -3.01 -6.43 2.63
C LEU A 173 -2.11 -5.96 3.79
N ALA A 174 -2.09 -4.65 4.06
CA ALA A 174 -1.26 -4.10 5.11
C ALA A 174 -1.67 -4.63 6.50
N ARG A 175 -0.73 -4.69 7.44
CA ARG A 175 -0.92 -5.18 8.81
C ARG A 175 -0.02 -4.47 9.80
N GLU A 176 -0.32 -4.62 11.08
CA GLU A 176 0.61 -4.34 12.15
C GLU A 176 1.83 -5.27 12.07
N GLN A 177 2.96 -4.82 12.60
CA GLN A 177 4.22 -5.56 12.64
C GLN A 177 4.06 -6.99 13.20
N ASP A 178 3.30 -7.16 14.30
CA ASP A 178 3.23 -8.42 15.05
C ASP A 178 2.00 -9.29 14.74
N ASP A 179 1.29 -9.05 13.63
CA ASP A 179 0.15 -9.90 13.26
C ASP A 179 0.61 -11.32 12.86
N LEU A 180 0.25 -12.30 13.70
CA LEU A 180 0.56 -13.72 13.57
C LEU A 180 -0.25 -14.42 12.46
N GLN A 181 -1.26 -13.75 11.85
CA GLN A 181 -2.16 -14.41 10.91
C GLN A 181 -1.54 -14.62 9.53
N MET A 182 -1.26 -15.89 9.23
CA MET A 182 -0.93 -16.39 7.90
C MET A 182 -2.22 -16.67 7.11
N THR A 183 -2.64 -15.72 6.30
CA THR A 183 -3.57 -16.05 5.21
C THR A 183 -2.76 -16.41 3.98
N GLY A 184 -2.95 -17.64 3.46
CA GLY A 184 -2.34 -18.07 2.20
C GLY A 184 -2.82 -17.18 1.06
N TYR A 185 -1.96 -16.27 0.60
CA TYR A 185 -2.35 -15.28 -0.39
C TYR A 185 -2.05 -15.73 -1.83
N VAL A 186 -3.06 -15.64 -2.69
CA VAL A 186 -3.01 -15.89 -4.14
C VAL A 186 -2.62 -14.59 -4.88
N THR A 187 -1.38 -14.13 -4.70
CA THR A 187 -0.81 -12.97 -5.45
C THR A 187 0.54 -13.37 -6.04
N THR A 188 1.10 -12.53 -6.90
CA THR A 188 2.45 -12.68 -7.46
C THR A 188 3.48 -12.82 -6.34
N ARG A 189 4.16 -13.97 -6.28
CA ARG A 189 5.08 -14.34 -5.18
C ARG A 189 6.51 -13.82 -5.34
N TYR A 190 6.85 -13.24 -6.49
CA TYR A 190 8.23 -12.92 -6.88
C TYR A 190 8.96 -11.97 -5.92
N TYR A 191 8.20 -11.10 -5.23
CA TYR A 191 8.72 -10.07 -4.33
C TYR A 191 8.53 -10.42 -2.86
N ARG A 192 8.03 -11.63 -2.54
CA ARG A 192 7.75 -12.03 -1.15
C ARG A 192 9.03 -12.48 -0.45
N ALA A 193 9.19 -12.01 0.78
CA ALA A 193 10.30 -12.38 1.64
C ALA A 193 10.29 -13.89 2.01
N PRO A 194 11.46 -14.53 2.19
CA PRO A 194 11.57 -15.96 2.46
C PRO A 194 10.84 -16.39 3.74
N GLU A 195 10.87 -15.58 4.79
CA GLU A 195 10.16 -15.84 6.05
C GLU A 195 8.64 -15.90 5.89
N VAL A 196 8.09 -15.21 4.88
CA VAL A 196 6.66 -15.28 4.53
C VAL A 196 6.30 -16.63 3.95
N MET A 197 7.22 -17.23 3.21
CA MET A 197 7.02 -18.55 2.60
C MET A 197 7.38 -19.69 3.55
N LEU A 198 8.34 -19.46 4.45
CA LEU A 198 8.82 -20.40 5.45
C LEU A 198 7.96 -20.40 6.73
N THR A 199 6.88 -19.61 6.78
CA THR A 199 5.94 -19.54 7.91
C THR A 199 6.60 -19.16 9.23
N TRP A 200 7.54 -18.20 9.20
CA TRP A 200 8.11 -17.69 10.45
C TRP A 200 7.01 -16.92 11.19
N GLN A 201 6.89 -17.13 12.51
CA GLN A 201 5.77 -16.61 13.28
C GLN A 201 5.72 -15.07 13.31
N HIS A 202 6.85 -14.40 13.15
CA HIS A 202 6.94 -12.95 13.29
C HIS A 202 7.32 -12.30 11.95
N TYR A 203 6.35 -11.61 11.38
CA TYR A 203 6.58 -10.67 10.30
C TYR A 203 7.18 -9.39 10.90
N THR A 204 7.96 -8.66 10.12
CA THR A 204 8.48 -7.35 10.54
C THR A 204 8.49 -6.43 9.33
N TYR A 205 8.79 -5.15 9.53
CA TYR A 205 9.05 -4.18 8.45
C TYR A 205 10.07 -4.68 7.41
N ALA A 206 10.95 -5.61 7.80
CA ALA A 206 11.96 -6.21 6.94
C ALA A 206 11.39 -7.00 5.75
N VAL A 207 10.11 -7.39 5.76
CA VAL A 207 9.47 -8.03 4.59
C VAL A 207 9.34 -7.05 3.42
N ASP A 208 9.04 -5.78 3.71
CA ASP A 208 8.92 -4.74 2.70
C ASP A 208 10.30 -4.40 2.13
N MET A 209 11.33 -4.39 2.98
CA MET A 209 12.73 -4.17 2.56
C MET A 209 13.23 -5.25 1.61
N TRP A 210 12.84 -6.51 1.83
CA TRP A 210 13.11 -7.59 0.86
C TRP A 210 12.44 -7.30 -0.49
N SER A 211 11.16 -6.92 -0.48
CA SER A 211 10.43 -6.59 -1.70
C SER A 211 11.09 -5.44 -2.47
N VAL A 212 11.54 -4.39 -1.77
CA VAL A 212 12.31 -3.29 -2.37
C VAL A 212 13.61 -3.80 -3.00
N GLY A 213 14.37 -4.68 -2.32
CA GLY A 213 15.57 -5.29 -2.88
C GLY A 213 15.31 -6.04 -4.19
N CYS A 214 14.20 -6.80 -4.26
CA CYS A 214 13.78 -7.46 -5.49
C CYS A 214 13.39 -6.45 -6.59
N ILE A 215 12.63 -5.41 -6.26
CA ILE A 215 12.20 -4.37 -7.22
C ILE A 215 13.42 -3.61 -7.76
N LEU A 216 14.38 -3.22 -6.91
CA LEU A 216 15.60 -2.54 -7.32
C LEU A 216 16.47 -3.42 -8.21
N THR A 217 16.59 -4.71 -7.90
CA THR A 217 17.31 -5.64 -8.78
C THR A 217 16.66 -5.74 -10.15
N GLU A 218 15.33 -5.77 -10.22
CA GLU A 218 14.59 -5.79 -11.48
C GLU A 218 14.73 -4.49 -12.27
N LEU A 219 14.70 -3.33 -11.61
CA LEU A 219 14.94 -2.03 -12.24
C LEU A 219 16.36 -1.94 -12.84
N VAL A 220 17.36 -2.47 -12.14
CA VAL A 220 18.76 -2.47 -12.58
C VAL A 220 19.00 -3.45 -13.74
N THR A 221 18.42 -4.64 -13.67
CA THR A 221 18.73 -5.74 -14.61
C THR A 221 17.70 -5.89 -15.74
N GLY A 222 16.53 -5.28 -15.61
CA GLY A 222 15.37 -5.48 -16.47
C GLY A 222 14.72 -6.86 -16.31
N LYS A 223 15.09 -7.64 -15.29
CA LYS A 223 14.65 -9.03 -15.10
C LYS A 223 14.16 -9.26 -13.69
N VAL A 224 13.01 -9.94 -13.58
CA VAL A 224 12.48 -10.43 -12.30
C VAL A 224 13.54 -11.32 -11.63
N LEU A 225 13.92 -10.97 -10.40
CA LEU A 225 14.99 -11.67 -9.67
C LEU A 225 14.63 -13.12 -9.33
N PHE A 226 13.41 -13.35 -8.83
CA PHE A 226 12.95 -14.67 -8.40
C PHE A 226 11.61 -15.05 -9.04
N PRO A 227 11.59 -15.53 -10.31
CA PRO A 227 10.37 -15.89 -11.02
C PRO A 227 9.85 -17.30 -10.67
N GLY A 228 9.60 -17.57 -9.38
CA GLY A 228 9.19 -18.89 -8.88
C GLY A 228 7.77 -19.31 -9.31
N LYS A 229 7.66 -20.51 -9.86
CA LYS A 229 6.40 -21.10 -10.35
C LYS A 229 5.41 -21.41 -9.21
N ASP A 230 5.95 -21.80 -8.06
CA ASP A 230 5.23 -22.13 -6.83
C ASP A 230 6.11 -21.76 -5.62
N HIS A 231 5.63 -22.01 -4.39
CA HIS A 231 6.36 -21.66 -3.17
C HIS A 231 7.68 -22.42 -3.01
N VAL A 232 7.74 -23.66 -3.49
CA VAL A 232 8.92 -24.52 -3.40
C VAL A 232 9.99 -24.00 -4.36
N HIS A 233 9.62 -23.80 -5.62
CA HIS A 233 10.51 -23.27 -6.63
C HIS A 233 11.00 -21.85 -6.30
N GLN A 234 10.12 -20.98 -5.77
CA GLN A 234 10.50 -19.64 -5.32
C GLN A 234 11.62 -19.69 -4.27
N LEU A 235 11.47 -20.57 -3.27
CA LEU A 235 12.46 -20.74 -2.21
C LEU A 235 13.76 -21.38 -2.72
N THR A 236 13.68 -22.31 -3.66
CA THR A 236 14.86 -22.86 -4.34
C THR A 236 15.67 -21.77 -5.03
N LEU A 237 15.03 -20.90 -5.83
CA LEU A 237 15.72 -19.80 -6.52
C LEU A 237 16.43 -18.84 -5.55
N ILE A 238 15.78 -18.55 -4.41
CA ILE A 238 16.36 -17.71 -3.36
C ILE A 238 17.62 -18.34 -2.77
N ILE A 239 17.57 -19.64 -2.46
CA ILE A 239 18.69 -20.38 -1.85
C ILE A 239 19.81 -20.62 -2.87
N GLU A 240 19.48 -20.80 -4.14
CA GLU A 240 20.45 -20.90 -5.24
C GLU A 240 21.29 -19.63 -5.38
N LEU A 241 20.66 -18.46 -5.22
CA LEU A 241 21.35 -17.18 -5.28
C LEU A 241 22.12 -16.89 -3.98
N LEU A 242 21.42 -16.83 -2.86
CA LEU A 242 21.95 -16.30 -1.60
C LEU A 242 22.62 -17.38 -0.71
N GLY A 243 22.55 -18.64 -1.11
CA GLY A 243 22.94 -19.77 -0.27
C GLY A 243 21.88 -20.13 0.76
N LYS A 244 22.17 -21.16 1.57
CA LYS A 244 21.27 -21.57 2.66
C LYS A 244 21.28 -20.58 3.81
N PRO A 245 20.15 -20.40 4.53
CA PRO A 245 20.14 -19.62 5.76
C PRO A 245 21.15 -20.18 6.78
N SER A 246 21.74 -19.30 7.60
CA SER A 246 22.59 -19.72 8.71
C SER A 246 21.87 -20.67 9.67
N LYS A 247 22.60 -21.48 10.43
CA LYS A 247 21.98 -22.37 11.44
C LYS A 247 21.09 -21.62 12.43
N GLU A 248 21.47 -20.39 12.80
CA GLU A 248 20.67 -19.53 13.67
C GLU A 248 19.35 -19.10 13.02
N ALA A 249 19.38 -18.76 11.72
CA ALA A 249 18.18 -18.44 10.95
C ALA A 249 17.29 -19.68 10.74
N MET A 250 17.91 -20.84 10.47
CA MET A 250 17.21 -22.12 10.32
C MET A 250 16.44 -22.52 11.58
N ASN A 251 16.99 -22.26 12.78
CA ASN A 251 16.32 -22.54 14.05
C ASN A 251 15.02 -21.72 14.26
N LYS A 252 14.82 -20.64 13.50
CA LYS A 252 13.59 -19.83 13.53
C LYS A 252 12.47 -20.41 12.65
N ILE A 253 12.76 -21.39 11.79
CA ILE A 253 11.77 -22.05 10.94
C ILE A 253 10.91 -22.97 11.82
N TYR A 254 9.66 -22.58 12.05
CA TYR A 254 8.73 -23.34 12.88
C TYR A 254 8.18 -24.60 12.18
N SER A 255 7.98 -24.52 10.85
CA SER A 255 7.47 -25.63 10.06
C SER A 255 8.57 -26.67 9.83
N LYS A 256 8.41 -27.86 10.43
CA LYS A 256 9.33 -29.00 10.22
C LYS A 256 9.46 -29.35 8.74
N ASN A 257 8.36 -29.34 7.98
CA ASN A 257 8.37 -29.64 6.55
C ASN A 257 9.23 -28.63 5.76
N CYS A 258 9.15 -27.34 6.13
CA CYS A 258 9.97 -26.31 5.50
C CYS A 258 11.45 -26.48 5.86
N LEU A 259 11.75 -26.82 7.11
CA LEU A 259 13.12 -27.08 7.56
C LEU A 259 13.73 -28.29 6.85
N ASP A 260 12.99 -29.40 6.76
CA ASP A 260 13.42 -30.61 6.06
C ASP A 260 13.65 -30.33 4.57
N PHE A 261 12.78 -29.53 3.93
CA PHE A 261 12.95 -29.10 2.55
C PHE A 261 14.25 -28.29 2.36
N VAL A 262 14.49 -27.26 3.17
CA VAL A 262 15.70 -26.43 3.05
C VAL A 262 16.96 -27.27 3.30
N ASN A 263 16.93 -28.21 4.25
CA ASN A 263 18.03 -29.15 4.48
C ASN A 263 18.28 -30.09 3.30
N SER A 264 17.24 -30.46 2.56
CA SER A 264 17.34 -31.35 1.39
C SER A 264 17.95 -30.70 0.16
N LEU A 265 17.97 -29.37 0.08
CA LEU A 265 18.56 -28.66 -1.04
C LEU A 265 20.09 -28.82 -1.06
N PRO A 266 20.74 -28.78 -2.23
CA PRO A 266 22.20 -28.74 -2.31
C PRO A 266 22.79 -27.53 -1.56
N ASP A 267 24.04 -27.65 -1.10
CA ASP A 267 24.82 -26.49 -0.70
C ASP A 267 25.27 -25.78 -1.98
N TYR A 268 24.52 -24.76 -2.39
CA TYR A 268 24.91 -23.92 -3.52
C TYR A 268 26.08 -23.03 -3.06
N PRO A 269 27.20 -22.98 -3.82
CA PRO A 269 28.15 -21.90 -3.64
C PRO A 269 27.37 -20.62 -3.92
N SER A 270 27.27 -19.71 -2.94
CA SER A 270 26.52 -18.47 -3.12
C SER A 270 26.97 -17.83 -4.44
N SER A 271 26.06 -17.83 -5.43
CA SER A 271 26.31 -17.10 -6.66
C SER A 271 26.20 -15.64 -6.26
N SER A 272 27.30 -14.92 -6.44
CA SER A 272 27.44 -13.63 -5.79
C SER A 272 26.41 -12.68 -6.39
N LEU A 273 25.68 -11.92 -5.55
CA LEU A 273 24.67 -10.95 -6.00
C LEU A 273 25.27 -9.97 -7.02
N GLU A 274 26.57 -9.69 -6.88
CA GLU A 274 27.40 -8.90 -7.79
C GLU A 274 27.38 -9.48 -9.22
N SER A 275 27.43 -10.82 -9.38
CA SER A 275 27.35 -11.45 -10.70
C SER A 275 25.98 -11.28 -11.36
N THR A 276 24.91 -11.20 -10.57
CA THR A 276 23.54 -10.95 -11.07
C THR A 276 23.36 -9.48 -11.47
N LEU A 277 23.95 -8.57 -10.71
CA LEU A 277 23.86 -7.12 -10.93
C LEU A 277 24.89 -6.60 -11.96
N GLY A 278 25.85 -7.42 -12.37
CA GLY A 278 26.79 -7.13 -13.46
C GLY A 278 27.64 -5.89 -13.19
N GLU A 279 27.64 -4.93 -14.12
CA GLU A 279 28.42 -3.68 -14.03
C GLU A 279 27.65 -2.53 -13.34
N ALA A 280 26.63 -2.85 -12.53
CA ALA A 280 25.89 -1.84 -11.78
C ALA A 280 26.78 -1.06 -10.80
N ASP A 281 26.33 0.14 -10.42
CA ASP A 281 27.01 0.97 -9.41
C ASP A 281 27.27 0.15 -8.12
N PRO A 282 28.52 0.03 -7.63
CA PRO A 282 28.82 -0.69 -6.40
C PRO A 282 27.96 -0.25 -5.20
N LYS A 283 27.51 1.00 -5.16
CA LYS A 283 26.61 1.51 -4.12
C LYS A 283 25.21 0.90 -4.19
N VAL A 284 24.65 0.67 -5.38
CA VAL A 284 23.35 0.00 -5.50
C VAL A 284 23.48 -1.48 -5.16
N VAL A 285 24.58 -2.11 -5.56
CA VAL A 285 24.89 -3.50 -5.24
C VAL A 285 24.97 -3.70 -3.73
N ASP A 286 25.69 -2.83 -3.01
CA ASP A 286 25.79 -2.85 -1.55
C ASP A 286 24.42 -2.63 -0.88
N LEU A 287 23.61 -1.67 -1.36
CA LEU A 287 22.27 -1.43 -0.82
C LEU A 287 21.34 -2.65 -0.99
N ILE A 288 21.30 -3.22 -2.20
CA ILE A 288 20.50 -4.41 -2.50
C ILE A 288 20.98 -5.59 -1.65
N GLY A 289 22.29 -5.77 -1.48
CA GLY A 289 22.86 -6.81 -0.63
C GLY A 289 22.40 -6.71 0.83
N LYS A 290 22.31 -5.49 1.36
CA LYS A 290 21.79 -5.23 2.71
C LYS A 290 20.27 -5.38 2.82
N MET A 291 19.52 -5.32 1.71
CA MET A 291 18.08 -5.59 1.66
C MET A 291 17.77 -7.10 1.52
N LEU A 292 18.60 -7.84 0.79
CA LEU A 292 18.40 -9.26 0.46
C LEU A 292 19.14 -10.20 1.42
N ASP A 293 19.05 -9.95 2.73
CA ASP A 293 19.54 -10.90 3.75
C ASP A 293 18.45 -11.94 4.08
N LEU A 294 18.83 -13.20 4.26
CA LEU A 294 17.90 -14.27 4.66
C LEU A 294 17.47 -14.14 6.13
N ASP A 295 18.26 -13.49 6.99
CA ASP A 295 17.84 -13.11 8.33
C ASP A 295 17.19 -11.71 8.31
N PRO A 296 15.87 -11.58 8.52
CA PRO A 296 15.15 -10.31 8.55
C PRO A 296 15.72 -9.34 9.57
N LYS A 297 16.36 -9.82 10.65
CA LYS A 297 16.99 -8.95 11.66
C LYS A 297 18.28 -8.28 11.17
N LYS A 298 18.89 -8.82 10.11
CA LYS A 298 20.11 -8.26 9.50
C LYS A 298 19.80 -7.36 8.30
N ARG A 299 18.58 -7.40 7.78
CA ARG A 299 18.16 -6.50 6.71
C ARG A 299 18.22 -5.06 7.20
N ILE A 300 18.72 -4.19 6.32
CA ILE A 300 18.75 -2.76 6.56
C ILE A 300 17.33 -2.23 6.81
N THR A 301 17.18 -1.33 7.77
CA THR A 301 15.91 -0.66 8.04
C THR A 301 15.68 0.46 7.00
N THR A 302 14.45 0.96 6.89
CA THR A 302 14.15 2.15 6.07
C THR A 302 14.98 3.36 6.49
N ALA A 303 15.09 3.60 7.80
CA ALA A 303 15.89 4.69 8.36
C ALA A 303 17.37 4.58 7.99
N ASP A 304 17.96 3.39 8.13
CA ASP A 304 19.36 3.17 7.76
C ASP A 304 19.58 3.21 6.23
N ALA A 305 18.56 2.82 5.45
CA ALA A 305 18.62 2.84 4.00
C ALA A 305 18.52 4.27 3.44
N LEU A 306 17.80 5.18 4.09
CA LEU A 306 17.71 6.59 3.71
C LEU A 306 19.05 7.34 3.86
N VAL A 307 19.87 6.95 4.84
CA VAL A 307 21.23 7.50 5.01
C VAL A 307 22.29 6.75 4.19
N HIS A 308 21.90 5.82 3.34
CA HIS A 308 22.83 5.01 2.56
C HIS A 308 23.56 5.83 1.47
N PRO A 309 24.87 5.59 1.20
CA PRO A 309 25.61 6.32 0.18
C PRO A 309 25.00 6.29 -1.22
N TYR A 310 24.19 5.27 -1.53
CA TYR A 310 23.48 5.18 -2.81
C TYR A 310 22.42 6.25 -2.97
N VAL A 311 21.66 6.63 -1.94
CA VAL A 311 20.58 7.63 -2.04
C VAL A 311 20.98 9.01 -1.51
N SER A 312 22.23 9.16 -1.05
CA SER A 312 22.79 10.39 -0.47
C SER A 312 22.59 11.68 -1.30
N THR A 313 22.43 11.57 -2.62
CA THR A 313 22.11 12.73 -3.49
C THR A 313 20.76 13.37 -3.17
N TYR A 314 19.79 12.57 -2.70
CA TYR A 314 18.41 12.97 -2.44
C TYR A 314 18.06 12.98 -0.94
N HIS A 315 18.90 12.39 -0.10
CA HIS A 315 18.69 12.33 1.34
C HIS A 315 18.57 13.73 1.94
N ASP A 316 17.44 13.97 2.61
CA ASP A 316 17.14 15.22 3.32
C ASP A 316 16.27 14.90 4.55
N PRO A 317 16.85 14.89 5.77
CA PRO A 317 16.10 14.60 6.99
C PRO A 317 14.90 15.52 7.24
N GLU A 318 14.93 16.76 6.75
CA GLU A 318 13.83 17.71 6.94
C GLU A 318 12.67 17.46 5.97
N ASP A 319 12.96 16.80 4.84
CA ASP A 319 11.98 16.34 3.87
C ASP A 319 11.71 14.83 4.00
N GLU A 320 12.07 14.17 5.10
CA GLU A 320 11.81 12.74 5.33
C GLU A 320 10.86 12.57 6.54
N PRO A 321 9.59 12.99 6.42
CA PRO A 321 8.67 12.99 7.54
C PRO A 321 8.41 11.56 8.04
N VAL A 322 8.27 11.46 9.36
CA VAL A 322 7.80 10.25 10.04
C VAL A 322 6.34 10.45 10.46
N PHE A 323 5.64 9.36 10.74
CA PHE A 323 4.32 9.45 11.33
C PHE A 323 4.45 9.51 12.86
N ASP A 324 4.10 10.65 13.45
CA ASP A 324 4.30 10.94 14.88
C ASP A 324 3.41 10.13 15.84
N MET A 325 2.41 9.43 15.30
CA MET A 325 1.46 8.61 16.05
C MET A 325 1.57 7.14 15.63
N LYS A 326 0.83 6.24 16.27
CA LYS A 326 0.63 4.89 15.75
C LYS A 326 -0.81 4.73 15.34
N ILE A 327 -1.04 4.01 14.24
CA ILE A 327 -2.38 3.58 13.87
C ILE A 327 -2.92 2.66 14.97
N ASP A 328 -4.16 2.89 15.40
CA ASP A 328 -4.84 2.02 16.35
C ASP A 328 -5.34 0.75 15.64
N TRP A 329 -4.60 -0.33 15.83
CA TRP A 329 -4.93 -1.63 15.24
C TRP A 329 -6.04 -2.39 15.98
N SER A 330 -6.47 -1.93 17.16
CA SER A 330 -7.48 -2.64 17.97
C SER A 330 -8.80 -2.83 17.20
N VAL A 331 -9.23 -1.78 16.49
CA VAL A 331 -10.40 -1.83 15.61
C VAL A 331 -10.08 -2.64 14.37
N LEU A 332 -8.93 -2.41 13.73
CA LEU A 332 -8.55 -3.05 12.47
C LEU A 332 -8.41 -4.57 12.57
N GLU A 333 -8.09 -5.09 13.75
CA GLU A 333 -7.94 -6.53 13.98
C GLU A 333 -9.11 -7.20 14.69
N SER A 334 -10.16 -6.44 15.03
CA SER A 334 -11.40 -6.98 15.59
C SER A 334 -12.04 -8.05 14.69
N ASP A 335 -12.64 -9.07 15.32
CA ASP A 335 -13.45 -10.08 14.63
C ASP A 335 -14.92 -9.64 14.66
N LEU A 336 -15.35 -8.96 13.60
CA LEU A 336 -16.67 -8.38 13.47
C LEU A 336 -17.43 -9.01 12.30
N SER A 337 -18.75 -9.04 12.43
CA SER A 337 -19.67 -9.41 11.35
C SER A 337 -19.60 -8.41 10.19
N ALA A 338 -20.12 -8.82 9.03
CA ALA A 338 -20.15 -7.95 7.86
C ALA A 338 -21.01 -6.68 8.07
N GLU A 339 -22.09 -6.77 8.85
CA GLU A 339 -22.96 -5.63 9.20
C GLU A 339 -22.29 -4.63 10.15
N GLU A 340 -21.50 -5.12 11.10
CA GLU A 340 -20.70 -4.26 11.98
C GLU A 340 -19.61 -3.52 11.18
N TRP A 341 -18.93 -4.22 10.28
CA TRP A 341 -17.98 -3.58 9.36
C TRP A 341 -18.65 -2.57 8.43
N LYS A 342 -19.85 -2.89 7.93
CA LYS A 342 -20.65 -1.97 7.13
C LYS A 342 -20.91 -0.69 7.90
N THR A 343 -21.41 -0.79 9.14
CA THR A 343 -21.66 0.37 10.01
C THR A 343 -20.41 1.23 10.20
N LYS A 344 -19.25 0.59 10.44
CA LYS A 344 -17.96 1.28 10.55
C LYS A 344 -17.55 1.98 9.25
N MET A 345 -17.70 1.33 8.09
CA MET A 345 -17.41 1.93 6.79
C MET A 345 -18.29 3.15 6.49
N TYR A 346 -19.60 3.07 6.73
CA TYR A 346 -20.49 4.22 6.59
C TYR A 346 -20.07 5.37 7.51
N SER A 347 -19.65 5.06 8.74
CA SER A 347 -19.16 6.06 9.69
C SER A 347 -17.88 6.74 9.21
N GLU A 348 -16.92 6.00 8.64
CA GLU A 348 -15.71 6.57 8.02
C GLU A 348 -16.04 7.45 6.82
N VAL A 349 -16.94 7.00 5.93
CA VAL A 349 -17.37 7.81 4.76
C VAL A 349 -18.02 9.11 5.21
N LEU A 350 -18.94 9.05 6.19
CA LEU A 350 -19.56 10.24 6.76
C LEU A 350 -18.54 11.11 7.50
N GLY A 351 -17.57 10.52 8.20
CA GLY A 351 -16.47 11.24 8.85
C GLY A 351 -15.59 11.99 7.85
N PHE A 352 -15.27 11.34 6.73
CA PHE A 352 -14.50 11.93 5.63
C PHE A 352 -15.20 13.18 5.07
N HIS A 353 -16.54 13.16 4.94
CA HIS A 353 -17.32 14.31 4.44
C HIS A 353 -17.75 15.32 5.50
N GLY A 354 -17.94 14.88 6.76
CA GLY A 354 -18.32 15.72 7.89
C GLY A 354 -17.15 16.46 8.54
N GLY A 355 -15.92 16.13 8.14
CA GLY A 355 -14.68 16.43 8.88
C GLY A 355 -13.58 17.15 8.09
N ALA A 356 -13.92 18.19 7.31
CA ALA A 356 -12.97 19.32 7.14
C ALA A 356 -12.75 20.12 8.46
N CYS A 357 -13.17 19.58 9.61
CA CYS A 357 -12.87 20.08 10.95
C CYS A 357 -11.92 19.11 11.64
N ASP A 358 -10.72 19.61 11.91
CA ASP A 358 -9.67 19.05 12.75
C ASP A 358 -9.00 17.76 12.28
N TRP A 359 -8.08 17.87 11.31
CA TRP A 359 -6.69 17.37 11.42
C TRP A 359 -5.77 18.20 10.49
N GLN A 360 -4.93 19.05 11.11
CA GLN A 360 -3.77 19.78 10.56
C GLN A 360 -3.94 20.53 9.22
N LYS A 361 -4.55 21.72 9.27
CA LYS A 361 -4.07 22.86 8.45
C LYS A 361 -2.94 23.55 9.23
N PRO A 362 -1.80 23.91 8.62
CA PRO A 362 -0.84 24.79 9.28
C PRO A 362 -1.56 26.09 9.67
N THR A 363 -1.44 26.41 10.95
CA THR A 363 -2.20 27.44 11.67
C THR A 363 -2.11 28.82 11.02
N ASN A 364 -3.26 29.47 10.82
CA ASN A 364 -3.35 30.92 10.78
C ASN A 364 -4.35 31.35 11.88
N PRO A 365 -3.92 31.99 12.98
CA PRO A 365 -4.75 32.20 14.16
C PRO A 365 -5.66 33.41 13.96
N GLY A 366 -6.92 33.17 13.62
CA GLY A 366 -7.86 34.29 13.46
C GLY A 366 -9.29 33.91 13.06
N ASN A 367 -9.96 33.04 13.81
CA ASN A 367 -11.41 33.14 14.01
C ASN A 367 -11.90 32.12 15.04
N LYS A 368 -12.33 32.60 16.21
CA LYS A 368 -13.19 31.83 17.12
C LYS A 368 -14.64 32.05 16.66
N GLY A 369 -15.39 30.97 16.45
CA GLY A 369 -16.79 31.08 16.04
C GLY A 369 -17.59 29.78 16.18
N ILE A 370 -18.15 29.57 17.38
CA ILE A 370 -19.49 29.04 17.66
C ILE A 370 -19.87 27.70 17.02
N PHE A 371 -19.70 26.59 17.76
CA PHE A 371 -20.53 25.38 17.63
C PHE A 371 -20.65 24.70 19.01
N GLU A 372 -21.58 25.16 19.84
CA GLU A 372 -22.17 24.38 20.92
C GLU A 372 -23.68 24.33 20.66
N ASN A 373 -24.30 23.18 20.96
CA ASN A 373 -25.74 22.83 20.89
C ASN A 373 -26.18 21.97 19.70
N TRP A 374 -25.73 20.71 19.65
CA TRP A 374 -26.53 19.60 19.11
C TRP A 374 -26.18 18.31 19.85
N LEU A 375 -26.77 18.10 21.03
CA LEU A 375 -26.92 16.78 21.69
C LEU A 375 -27.80 16.94 22.95
N VAL A 376 -29.09 17.25 22.78
CA VAL A 376 -30.11 16.94 23.79
C VAL A 376 -31.40 16.64 23.04
N ASP A 377 -31.78 15.37 22.99
CA ASP A 377 -33.16 14.88 23.16
C ASP A 377 -33.26 13.42 22.72
N ALA A 378 -32.89 12.52 23.62
CA ALA A 378 -33.26 11.11 23.54
C ALA A 378 -33.26 10.45 24.92
N THR A 379 -33.90 11.03 25.93
CA THR A 379 -34.37 10.30 27.11
C THR A 379 -35.43 11.13 27.85
N THR A 380 -36.71 10.81 27.69
CA THR A 380 -37.59 10.51 28.83
C THR A 380 -38.91 9.92 28.36
N GLU A 381 -39.27 8.83 29.03
CA GLU A 381 -40.48 8.02 28.92
C GLU A 381 -41.74 8.80 29.34
N GLY A 382 -42.89 8.25 28.96
CA GLY A 382 -44.19 8.92 29.04
C GLY A 382 -44.86 9.01 30.40
N THR A 383 -46.07 9.58 30.40
CA THR A 383 -47.21 9.24 31.28
C THR A 383 -48.44 10.10 30.92
N TYR A 384 -49.60 9.42 30.96
CA TYR A 384 -51.01 9.86 30.83
C TYR A 384 -51.59 10.10 29.44
#